data_AF-B6JYL4-F1
#
_entry.id   AF-B6JYL4-F1
#
_cell.length_a   1.000
_cell.length_b   1.000
_cell.length_c   1.000
_cell.angle_alpha   90.00
_cell.angle_beta   90.00
_cell.angle_gamma   90.00
#
_symmetry.space_group_name_H-M   'P 1'
#
loop_
_entity.id
_entity.type
_entity.pdbx_description
1 polymer ?
#
loop_
_entity_poly.entity_id
_entity_poly.type
_entity_poly.pdbx_seq_one_letter_code
_entity_poly.pdbx_strand_id
1 'polypeptide(L)'
;MCWYAVFVWLSSIICCKLLQKTMEAGEKILKAQETRVQLFHELKDAIQAFQNQKIGLEQMGIITQLVTEGFNEASRDIRDAQQQTNQEIKNLVDELQSLEKQRLMDTVKLYQIQQLENQERDYSSERESLRQSLDNLSRKIDETIQSIKDEL
;
A
#
# COMPACT_ATOMS: atom_id res chain seq x y z
N MET A 1 25.62 -26.87 -38.47
CA MET A 1 25.96 -25.73 -37.59
C MET A 1 24.81 -24.74 -37.34
N CYS A 2 23.55 -24.99 -37.76
CA CYS A 2 22.44 -24.03 -37.56
C CYS A 2 21.73 -24.05 -36.19
N TRP A 3 21.93 -25.07 -35.36
CA TRP A 3 21.15 -25.23 -34.11
C TRP A 3 21.49 -24.19 -33.03
N TYR A 4 22.74 -23.70 -33.00
CA TYR A 4 23.18 -22.69 -32.03
C TYR A 4 22.55 -21.32 -32.28
N ALA A 5 22.42 -20.91 -33.55
CA ALA A 5 21.80 -19.63 -33.91
C ALA A 5 20.29 -19.61 -33.60
N VAL A 6 19.60 -20.73 -33.83
CA VAL A 6 18.18 -20.89 -33.50
C VAL A 6 17.96 -20.89 -31.98
N PHE A 7 18.84 -21.51 -31.21
CA PHE A 7 18.74 -21.56 -29.74
C PHE A 7 18.99 -20.18 -29.09
N VAL A 8 19.99 -19.44 -29.56
CA VAL A 8 20.27 -18.07 -29.08
C VAL A 8 19.13 -17.11 -29.42
N TRP A 9 18.55 -17.23 -30.62
CA TRP A 9 17.42 -16.40 -31.04
C TRP A 9 16.12 -16.71 -30.26
N LEU A 10 15.82 -17.99 -30.03
CA LEU A 10 14.69 -18.42 -29.18
C LEU A 10 14.89 -17.97 -27.72
N SER A 11 16.10 -18.06 -27.19
CA SER A 11 16.44 -17.59 -25.85
C SER A 11 16.24 -16.07 -25.71
N SER A 12 16.68 -15.27 -26.70
CA SER A 12 16.42 -13.82 -26.72
C SER A 12 14.93 -13.47 -26.81
N ILE A 13 14.14 -14.17 -27.61
CA ILE A 13 12.69 -13.91 -27.73
C ILE A 13 11.94 -14.27 -26.45
N ILE A 14 12.29 -15.41 -25.84
CA ILE A 14 11.70 -15.84 -24.57
C ILE A 14 12.07 -14.84 -23.47
N CYS A 15 13.32 -14.37 -23.45
CA CYS A 15 13.78 -13.36 -22.50
C CYS A 15 13.06 -12.01 -22.68
N CYS A 16 12.89 -11.51 -23.91
CA CYS A 16 12.12 -10.30 -24.18
C CYS A 16 10.64 -10.42 -23.76
N LYS A 17 9.99 -11.55 -24.04
CA LYS A 17 8.59 -11.78 -23.62
C LYS A 17 8.44 -11.89 -22.11
N LEU A 18 9.42 -12.48 -21.42
CA LEU A 18 9.44 -12.56 -19.97
C LEU A 18 9.66 -11.19 -19.34
N LEU A 19 10.59 -10.39 -19.87
CA LEU A 19 10.85 -9.01 -19.44
C LEU A 19 9.63 -8.09 -19.64
N GLN A 20 8.96 -8.22 -20.79
CA GLN A 20 7.76 -7.43 -21.05
C GLN A 20 6.62 -7.78 -20.08
N LYS A 21 6.47 -9.06 -19.75
CA LYS A 21 5.47 -9.52 -18.79
C LYS A 21 5.75 -9.06 -17.36
N THR A 22 7.02 -8.97 -16.96
CA THR A 22 7.40 -8.45 -15.64
C THR A 22 7.16 -6.94 -15.52
N MET A 23 7.45 -6.16 -16.57
CA MET A 23 7.14 -4.73 -16.61
C MET A 23 5.63 -4.46 -16.51
N GLU A 24 4.81 -5.19 -17.28
CA GLU A 24 3.34 -5.06 -17.22
C GLU A 24 2.76 -5.40 -15.84
N ALA A 25 3.37 -6.37 -15.15
CA ALA A 25 2.99 -6.72 -13.78
C ALA A 25 3.39 -5.62 -12.77
N GLY A 26 4.57 -5.03 -12.94
CA GLY A 26 5.03 -3.90 -12.14
C GLY A 26 4.12 -2.68 -12.22
N GLU A 27 3.72 -2.29 -13.43
CA GLU A 27 2.79 -1.17 -13.63
C GLU A 27 1.43 -1.42 -12.95
N LYS A 28 0.93 -2.66 -12.98
CA LYS A 28 -0.31 -3.02 -12.28
C LYS A 28 -0.18 -2.90 -10.77
N ILE A 29 0.96 -3.33 -10.22
CA ILE A 29 1.26 -3.18 -8.80
C ILE A 29 1.24 -1.69 -8.44
N LEU A 30 1.96 -0.85 -9.18
CA LEU A 30 2.02 0.60 -8.91
C LEU A 30 0.64 1.26 -8.96
N LYS A 31 -0.19 0.93 -9.95
CA LYS A 31 -1.57 1.44 -10.04
C LYS A 31 -2.43 1.00 -8.86
N ALA A 32 -2.37 -0.27 -8.49
CA ALA A 32 -3.11 -0.75 -7.33
C ALA A 32 -2.62 -0.09 -6.02
N GLN A 33 -1.33 0.24 -5.92
CA GLN A 33 -0.79 1.02 -4.81
C GLN A 33 -1.31 2.46 -4.80
N GLU A 34 -1.40 3.13 -5.95
CA GLU A 34 -2.02 4.46 -6.05
C GLU A 34 -3.46 4.45 -5.53
N THR A 35 -4.25 3.42 -5.91
CA THR A 35 -5.61 3.23 -5.38
C THR A 35 -5.60 3.12 -3.85
N ARG A 36 -4.68 2.37 -3.26
CA ARG A 36 -4.57 2.23 -1.79
C ARG A 36 -4.24 3.55 -1.11
N VAL A 37 -3.38 4.37 -1.72
CA VAL A 37 -3.07 5.72 -1.22
C VAL A 37 -4.32 6.61 -1.27
N GLN A 38 -5.10 6.56 -2.36
CA GLN A 38 -6.34 7.33 -2.48
C GLN A 38 -7.37 6.91 -1.42
N LEU A 39 -7.61 5.61 -1.25
CA LEU A 39 -8.51 5.07 -0.22
C LEU A 39 -8.09 5.47 1.20
N PHE A 40 -6.78 5.52 1.46
CA PHE A 40 -6.27 6.01 2.73
C PHE A 40 -6.56 7.49 2.97
N HIS A 41 -6.45 8.33 1.93
CA HIS A 41 -6.81 9.75 2.01
C HIS A 41 -8.32 9.92 2.26
N GLU A 42 -9.17 9.18 1.53
CA GLU A 42 -10.62 9.21 1.73
C GLU A 42 -11.01 8.84 3.15
N LEU A 43 -10.38 7.80 3.72
CA LEU A 43 -10.61 7.42 5.11
C LEU A 43 -10.19 8.52 6.09
N LYS A 44 -9.02 9.14 5.86
CA LYS A 44 -8.52 10.21 6.72
C LYS A 44 -9.45 11.44 6.66
N ASP A 45 -9.91 11.80 5.48
CA ASP A 45 -10.84 12.92 5.29
C ASP A 45 -12.20 12.62 5.93
N ALA A 46 -12.69 11.39 5.82
CA ALA A 46 -13.92 10.95 6.49
C ALA A 46 -13.77 11.00 8.02
N ILE A 47 -12.64 10.55 8.57
CA ILE A 47 -12.33 10.65 10.00
C ILE A 47 -12.38 12.11 10.45
N GLN A 48 -11.74 13.04 9.71
CA GLN A 48 -11.76 14.46 10.03
C GLN A 48 -13.17 15.06 9.90
N ALA A 49 -13.93 14.67 8.90
CA ALA A 49 -15.32 15.12 8.72
C ALA A 49 -16.20 14.66 9.89
N PHE A 50 -16.00 13.43 10.37
CA PHE A 50 -16.72 12.88 11.52
C PHE A 50 -16.35 13.63 12.82
N GLN A 51 -15.06 13.92 13.04
CA GLN A 51 -14.61 14.74 14.19
C GLN A 51 -15.24 16.14 14.19
N ASN A 52 -15.34 16.75 13.01
CA ASN A 52 -15.97 18.05 12.83
C ASN A 52 -17.50 17.99 12.80
N GLN A 53 -18.10 16.84 13.13
CA GLN A 53 -19.55 16.59 13.11
C GLN A 53 -20.23 16.90 11.76
N LYS A 54 -19.46 16.88 10.67
CA LYS A 54 -19.97 17.09 9.30
C LYS A 54 -20.67 15.84 8.75
N ILE A 55 -20.29 14.66 9.24
CA ILE A 55 -20.90 13.38 8.90
C ILE A 55 -21.28 12.61 10.18
N GLY A 56 -22.36 11.84 10.09
CA GLY A 56 -22.85 10.99 11.19
C GLY A 56 -22.15 9.63 11.25
N LEU A 57 -22.42 8.87 12.32
CA LEU A 57 -21.84 7.54 12.54
C LEU A 57 -22.18 6.55 11.42
N GLU A 58 -23.41 6.61 10.91
CA GLU A 58 -23.87 5.77 9.80
C GLU A 58 -23.04 6.02 8.52
N GLN A 59 -22.86 7.29 8.15
CA GLN A 59 -22.05 7.69 7.00
C GLN A 59 -20.59 7.27 7.17
N MET A 60 -20.03 7.44 8.37
CA MET A 60 -18.69 6.97 8.69
C MET A 60 -18.56 5.44 8.54
N GLY A 61 -19.58 4.69 8.95
CA GLY A 61 -19.66 3.24 8.79
C GLY A 61 -19.67 2.82 7.31
N ILE A 62 -20.48 3.48 6.48
CA ILE A 62 -20.54 3.24 5.03
C ILE A 62 -19.17 3.52 4.39
N ILE A 63 -18.55 4.67 4.69
CA ILE A 63 -17.24 5.01 4.11
C ILE A 63 -16.18 4.00 4.55
N THR A 64 -16.17 3.62 5.82
CA THR A 64 -15.22 2.62 6.35
C THR A 64 -15.38 1.28 5.64
N GLN A 65 -16.63 0.87 5.37
CA GLN A 65 -16.91 -0.35 4.63
C GLN A 65 -16.39 -0.26 3.19
N LEU A 66 -16.72 0.80 2.45
CA LEU A 66 -16.25 1.01 1.07
C LEU A 66 -14.74 1.03 0.97
N VAL A 67 -14.07 1.76 1.88
CA VAL A 67 -12.61 1.80 1.96
C VAL A 67 -12.02 0.41 2.23
N THR A 68 -12.65 -0.36 3.13
CA THR A 68 -12.20 -1.72 3.45
C THR A 68 -12.34 -2.66 2.25
N GLU A 69 -13.46 -2.57 1.53
CA GLU A 69 -13.70 -3.34 0.30
C GLU A 69 -12.68 -2.97 -0.78
N GLY A 70 -12.45 -1.68 -1.01
CA GLY A 70 -11.44 -1.19 -1.95
C GLY A 70 -10.01 -1.60 -1.59
N PHE A 71 -9.64 -1.58 -0.30
CA PHE A 71 -8.34 -2.07 0.14
C PHE A 71 -8.19 -3.57 -0.14
N ASN A 72 -9.24 -4.35 0.07
CA ASN A 72 -9.23 -5.79 -0.22
C ASN A 72 -9.11 -6.07 -1.72
N GLU A 73 -9.80 -5.31 -2.57
CA GLU A 73 -9.70 -5.42 -4.02
C GLU A 73 -8.29 -5.07 -4.50
N ALA A 74 -7.75 -3.91 -4.12
CA ALA A 74 -6.40 -3.51 -4.48
C ALA A 74 -5.34 -4.50 -3.97
N SER A 75 -5.55 -5.09 -2.79
CA SER A 75 -4.65 -6.15 -2.27
C SER A 75 -4.66 -7.41 -3.13
N ARG A 76 -5.83 -7.80 -3.67
CA ARG A 76 -5.94 -8.95 -4.58
C ARG A 76 -5.25 -8.65 -5.91
N ASP A 77 -5.48 -7.46 -6.48
CA ASP A 77 -4.84 -7.04 -7.72
C ASP A 77 -3.31 -7.06 -7.62
N ILE A 78 -2.78 -6.55 -6.50
CA ILE A 78 -1.34 -6.63 -6.21
C ILE A 78 -0.88 -8.08 -6.16
N ARG A 79 -1.59 -8.95 -5.44
CA ARG A 79 -1.22 -10.36 -5.29
C ARG A 79 -1.24 -11.12 -6.62
N ASP A 80 -2.22 -10.84 -7.47
CA ASP A 80 -2.35 -11.46 -8.78
C ASP A 80 -1.26 -10.97 -9.74
N ALA A 81 -0.91 -9.68 -9.67
CA ALA A 81 0.21 -9.12 -10.43
C ALA A 81 1.56 -9.63 -9.92
N GLN A 82 1.75 -9.76 -8.60
CA GLN A 82 2.96 -10.30 -7.99
C GLN A 82 3.31 -11.69 -8.54
N GLN A 83 2.34 -12.56 -8.85
CA GLN A 83 2.62 -13.90 -9.41
C GLN A 83 3.44 -13.86 -10.70
N GLN A 84 3.42 -12.74 -11.42
CA GLN A 84 4.08 -12.54 -12.70
C GLN A 84 5.41 -11.78 -12.59
N THR A 85 5.85 -11.46 -11.37
CA THR A 85 7.11 -10.75 -11.06
C THR A 85 8.19 -11.69 -10.51
N ASN A 86 9.43 -11.19 -10.43
CA ASN A 86 10.56 -11.90 -9.82
C ASN A 86 10.42 -11.96 -8.27
N GLN A 87 11.27 -12.75 -7.61
CA GLN A 87 11.17 -12.93 -6.15
C GLN A 87 11.51 -11.66 -5.36
N GLU A 88 12.38 -10.81 -5.89
CA GLU A 88 12.82 -9.58 -5.26
C GLU A 88 11.69 -8.55 -5.18
N ILE A 89 11.02 -8.30 -6.30
CA ILE A 89 9.81 -7.46 -6.37
C ILE A 89 8.71 -8.02 -5.46
N LYS A 90 8.50 -9.34 -5.41
CA LYS A 90 7.53 -9.95 -4.49
C LYS A 90 7.82 -9.58 -3.04
N ASN A 91 9.07 -9.72 -2.60
CA ASN A 91 9.48 -9.42 -1.24
C ASN A 91 9.29 -7.93 -0.92
N LEU A 92 9.69 -7.02 -1.83
CA LEU A 92 9.52 -5.58 -1.67
C LEU A 92 8.03 -5.19 -1.57
N VAL A 93 7.18 -5.82 -2.37
CA VAL A 93 5.75 -5.55 -2.37
C VAL A 93 5.07 -6.10 -1.11
N ASP A 94 5.50 -7.26 -0.61
CA ASP A 94 5.03 -7.82 0.68
C ASP A 94 5.43 -6.92 1.85
N GLU A 95 6.67 -6.39 1.83
CA GLU A 95 7.13 -5.39 2.79
C GLU A 95 6.28 -4.12 2.73
N LEU A 96 6.04 -3.60 1.53
CA LEU A 96 5.20 -2.42 1.31
C LEU A 96 3.79 -2.61 1.88
N GLN A 97 3.14 -3.74 1.59
CA GLN A 97 1.81 -4.05 2.12
C GLN A 97 1.80 -4.13 3.66
N SER A 98 2.87 -4.67 4.26
CA SER A 98 3.02 -4.74 5.72
C SER A 98 3.17 -3.35 6.34
N LEU A 99 4.01 -2.49 5.76
CA LEU A 99 4.22 -1.11 6.21
C LEU A 99 2.93 -0.28 6.14
N GLU A 100 2.17 -0.40 5.06
CA GLU A 100 0.90 0.30 4.90
C GLU A 100 -0.15 -0.17 5.91
N LYS A 101 -0.21 -1.49 6.17
CA LYS A 101 -1.08 -2.04 7.20
C LYS A 101 -0.73 -1.47 8.59
N GLN A 102 0.56 -1.41 8.92
CA GLN A 102 1.01 -0.80 10.17
C GLN A 102 0.63 0.69 10.22
N ARG A 103 0.83 1.43 9.13
CA ARG A 103 0.45 2.86 9.04
C ARG A 103 -1.04 3.06 9.29
N LEU A 104 -1.89 2.21 8.73
CA LEU A 104 -3.34 2.26 8.96
C LEU A 104 -3.68 1.99 10.44
N MET A 105 -3.09 0.96 11.03
CA MET A 105 -3.30 0.63 12.45
C MET A 105 -2.89 1.77 13.38
N ASP A 106 -1.70 2.36 13.16
CA ASP A 106 -1.19 3.47 13.96
C ASP A 106 -2.06 4.72 13.79
N THR A 107 -2.58 4.96 12.59
CA THR A 107 -3.50 6.09 12.31
C THR A 107 -4.83 5.92 13.06
N VAL A 108 -5.41 4.71 13.02
CA VAL A 108 -6.65 4.40 13.77
C VAL A 108 -6.41 4.51 15.27
N LYS A 109 -5.27 4.03 15.77
CA LYS A 109 -4.92 4.13 17.19
C LYS A 109 -4.74 5.59 17.62
N LEU A 110 -4.05 6.40 16.82
CA LEU A 110 -3.90 7.83 17.06
C LEU A 110 -5.27 8.53 17.14
N TYR A 111 -6.19 8.16 16.24
CA TYR A 111 -7.57 8.64 16.27
C TYR A 111 -8.33 8.24 17.54
N GLN A 112 -8.25 6.98 17.96
CA GLN A 112 -8.89 6.50 19.19
C GLN A 112 -8.40 7.26 20.42
N ILE A 113 -7.09 7.53 20.49
CA ILE A 113 -6.49 8.31 21.58
C ILE A 113 -7.01 9.75 21.60
N GLN A 114 -7.14 10.40 20.43
CA GLN A 114 -7.71 11.75 20.35
C GLN A 114 -9.15 11.83 20.87
N GLN A 115 -9.97 10.80 20.64
CA GLN A 115 -11.34 10.75 21.17
C GLN A 115 -11.41 10.59 22.69
N LEU A 116 -10.34 10.07 23.31
CA LEU A 116 -10.27 9.83 24.75
C LEU A 116 -9.77 11.06 25.54
N GLU A 117 -9.49 12.21 24.90
CA GLU A 117 -8.97 13.43 25.54
C GLU A 117 -9.87 14.03 26.64
N ASN A 118 -11.09 13.52 26.81
CA ASN A 118 -11.98 13.89 27.91
C ASN A 118 -11.80 13.04 29.19
N GLN A 119 -10.89 12.05 29.18
CA GLN A 119 -10.56 11.21 30.32
C GLN A 119 -9.23 11.69 30.93
N GLU A 120 -9.13 11.78 32.26
CA GLU A 120 -8.00 12.34 33.06
C GLU A 120 -6.59 11.74 32.81
N ARG A 121 -6.41 10.91 31.77
CA ARG A 121 -5.13 10.34 31.36
C ARG A 121 -4.45 11.23 30.32
N ASP A 122 -3.21 11.63 30.60
CA ASP A 122 -2.35 12.28 29.62
C ASP A 122 -1.81 11.24 28.62
N TYR A 123 -2.28 11.33 27.37
CA TYR A 123 -1.79 10.54 26.25
C TYR A 123 -0.77 11.30 25.38
N SER A 124 -0.25 12.45 25.82
CA SER A 124 0.69 13.28 25.07
C SER A 124 1.91 12.50 24.55
N SER A 125 2.54 11.70 25.39
CA SER A 125 3.72 10.90 25.00
C SER A 125 3.37 9.79 24.00
N GLU A 126 2.23 9.13 24.17
CA GLU A 126 1.79 8.07 23.26
C GLU A 126 1.43 8.64 21.88
N ARG A 127 0.76 9.79 21.83
CA ARG A 127 0.47 10.50 20.57
C ARG A 127 1.75 10.90 19.84
N GLU A 128 2.72 11.44 20.55
CA GLU A 128 3.98 11.86 19.95
C GLU A 128 4.74 10.65 19.40
N SER A 129 4.77 9.53 20.15
CA SER A 129 5.37 8.29 19.66
C SER A 129 4.67 7.75 18.40
N LEU A 130 3.34 7.85 18.32
CA LEU A 130 2.58 7.42 17.15
C LEU A 130 2.80 8.33 15.96
N ARG A 131 2.90 9.65 16.15
CA ARG A 131 3.26 10.59 15.08
C ARG A 131 4.63 10.29 14.50
N GLN A 132 5.62 10.05 15.36
CA GLN A 132 6.97 9.67 14.93
C GLN A 132 6.97 8.31 14.21
N SER A 133 6.17 7.34 14.69
CA SER A 133 5.98 6.06 14.00
C SER A 133 5.40 6.26 12.60
N LEU A 134 4.35 7.07 12.47
CA LEU A 134 3.69 7.35 11.19
C LEU A 134 4.61 8.07 10.19
N ASP A 135 5.42 9.02 10.65
CA ASP A 135 6.41 9.71 9.81
C ASP A 135 7.49 8.74 9.32
N ASN A 136 8.00 7.89 10.21
CA ASN A 136 8.98 6.86 9.86
C ASN A 136 8.40 5.83 8.88
N LEU A 137 7.15 5.39 9.09
CA LEU A 137 6.45 4.48 8.20
C LEU A 137 6.24 5.10 6.82
N SER A 138 5.92 6.39 6.75
CA SER A 138 5.73 7.09 5.48
C SER A 138 7.04 7.13 4.67
N ARG A 139 8.16 7.45 5.31
CA ARG A 139 9.49 7.41 4.65
C ARG A 139 9.84 6.01 4.14
N LYS A 140 9.64 4.98 4.97
CA LYS A 140 9.90 3.59 4.56
C LYS A 140 9.04 3.17 3.38
N ILE A 141 7.76 3.56 3.37
CA ILE A 141 6.85 3.29 2.25
C ILE A 141 7.39 3.94 0.97
N ASP A 142 7.80 5.20 1.03
CA ASP A 142 8.34 5.92 -0.13
C ASP A 142 9.66 5.28 -0.63
N GLU A 143 10.55 4.88 0.28
CA GLU A 143 11.78 4.15 -0.02
C GLU A 143 11.49 2.80 -0.68
N THR A 144 10.58 1.99 -0.14
CA THR A 144 10.21 0.70 -0.71
C THR A 144 9.55 0.86 -2.08
N ILE A 145 8.71 1.88 -2.28
CA ILE A 145 8.14 2.20 -3.60
C ILE A 145 9.24 2.55 -4.60
N GLN A 146 10.24 3.33 -4.19
CA GLN A 146 11.36 3.66 -5.07
C GLN A 146 12.17 2.42 -5.43
N SER A 147 12.47 1.54 -4.47
CA SER A 147 13.13 0.26 -4.74
C SER A 147 12.34 -0.62 -5.71
N ILE A 148 11.01 -0.66 -5.60
CA ILE A 148 10.16 -1.38 -6.56
C ILE A 148 10.29 -0.79 -7.97
N LYS A 149 10.33 0.54 -8.09
CA LYS A 149 10.50 1.20 -9.39
C LYS A 149 11.88 0.97 -10.00
N ASP A 150 12.92 0.89 -9.18
CA ASP A 150 14.30 0.67 -9.64
C ASP A 150 14.52 -0.78 -10.13
N GLU A 151 13.77 -1.74 -9.59
CA GLU A 151 13.80 -3.16 -9.97
C GLU A 151 12.90 -3.53 -11.18
N LEU A 152 12.07 -2.60 -11.65
CA LEU A 152 11.14 -2.77 -12.79
C LEU A 152 11.72 -2.27 -14.11
#